data_AF-A0A9P8UE88-F1
#
_entry.id   AF-A0A9P8UE88-F1
#
_cell.length_a   1.000
_cell.length_b   1.000
_cell.length_c   1.000
_cell.angle_alpha   90.00
_cell.angle_beta   90.00
_cell.angle_gamma   90.00
#
_symmetry.space_group_name_H-M   'P 1'
#
loop_
_entity.id
_entity.type
_entity.pdbx_description
1 polymer ?
#
loop_
_entity_poly.entity_id
_entity_poly.type
_entity_poly.pdbx_seq_one_letter_code
_entity_poly.pdbx_strand_id
1 'polypeptide(L)'
;MCNKFGLSSPLDDTHLGVGFDPLICSANHSCEPNVNLVFNQPSAVMRALKPIKKGDEIFMKYVDVTNPFSVRQSELQETYYFNCQCTKCKKGSSGPEDKFSKPADELSAQYKNTADNLIKRHEKQLHKFFVPTNNEVDQNRLAALQAEAFSVSGTITDKKQPSLDEIKDSLKGCIESGLWSWTRQPVPQLCQQLFAMYIATGDAYRAFRLGLKIYFDIMPSLYPQKFSSDALINAWAMSTVTNVLCGPANKEIYDELMSSGVDLRIVYFGFLFEVHDNIPKMFGYESPFGRVVKSTYDQIMAGTTVHESEIRDRIKTTWSSLETIGRSVNVLSL
;
A
#
# COMPACT_ATOMS: atom_id res chain seq x y z
N MET A 1 -15.65 17.45 9.05
CA MET A 1 -16.51 16.45 9.72
C MET A 1 -15.61 15.35 10.27
N CYS A 2 -15.58 15.18 11.60
CA CYS A 2 -14.62 14.32 12.31
C CYS A 2 -15.16 12.90 12.60
N ASN A 3 -16.46 12.66 12.40
CA ASN A 3 -17.11 11.37 12.64
C ASN A 3 -17.67 10.82 11.33
N LYS A 4 -16.78 10.41 10.44
CA LYS A 4 -17.12 9.75 9.18
C LYS A 4 -16.07 8.70 8.84
N PHE A 5 -16.47 7.64 8.16
CA PHE A 5 -15.56 6.69 7.54
C PHE A 5 -15.92 6.50 6.07
N GLY A 6 -14.91 6.26 5.24
CA GLY A 6 -15.13 5.96 3.82
C GLY A 6 -15.72 4.56 3.66
N LEU A 7 -16.69 4.44 2.75
CA LEU A 7 -17.21 3.17 2.29
C LEU A 7 -16.60 2.92 0.92
N SER A 8 -15.73 1.92 0.81
CA SER A 8 -15.20 1.46 -0.47
C SER A 8 -15.36 -0.05 -0.60
N SER A 9 -15.48 -0.49 -1.84
CA SER A 9 -15.49 -1.92 -2.16
C SER A 9 -14.04 -2.43 -2.16
N PRO A 10 -13.72 -3.50 -1.41
CA PRO A 10 -12.37 -4.08 -1.42
C PRO A 10 -12.02 -4.82 -2.73
N LEU A 11 -13.01 -5.06 -3.61
CA LEU A 11 -12.80 -5.81 -4.85
C LEU A 11 -12.21 -4.94 -5.98
N ASP A 12 -12.58 -3.68 -6.03
CA ASP A 12 -12.32 -2.75 -7.14
C ASP A 12 -11.97 -1.33 -6.66
N ASP A 13 -11.83 -1.12 -5.34
CA ASP A 13 -11.62 0.17 -4.67
C ASP A 13 -12.67 1.25 -5.02
N THR A 14 -13.83 0.83 -5.56
CA THR A 14 -14.91 1.76 -5.90
C THR A 14 -15.36 2.49 -4.63
N HIS A 15 -15.32 3.81 -4.66
CA HIS A 15 -15.86 4.64 -3.58
C HIS A 15 -17.39 4.64 -3.62
N LEU A 16 -18.00 4.09 -2.58
CA LEU A 16 -19.45 3.91 -2.49
C LEU A 16 -20.12 5.03 -1.71
N GLY A 17 -19.36 5.72 -0.85
CA GLY A 17 -19.85 6.87 -0.09
C GLY A 17 -19.16 7.03 1.26
N VAL A 18 -19.84 7.68 2.18
CA VAL A 18 -19.38 7.91 3.56
C VAL A 18 -20.40 7.34 4.54
N GLY A 19 -19.89 6.72 5.62
CA GLY A 19 -20.70 6.15 6.69
C GLY A 19 -20.51 6.89 8.01
N PHE A 20 -21.51 6.78 8.87
CA PHE A 20 -21.47 7.19 10.27
C PHE A 20 -22.16 6.12 11.11
N ASP A 21 -21.49 5.69 12.17
CA ASP A 21 -22.03 4.78 13.17
C ASP A 21 -21.53 5.25 14.54
N PRO A 22 -22.41 5.61 15.49
CA PRO A 22 -21.99 6.16 16.78
C PRO A 22 -21.08 5.23 17.59
N LEU A 23 -21.24 3.91 17.47
CA LEU A 23 -20.43 2.95 18.22
C LEU A 23 -19.04 2.82 17.60
N ILE A 24 -18.95 2.64 16.28
CA ILE A 24 -17.66 2.58 15.58
C ILE A 24 -16.89 3.89 15.75
N CYS A 25 -17.56 5.04 15.59
CA CYS A 25 -16.95 6.35 15.73
C CYS A 25 -16.56 6.72 17.18
N SER A 26 -16.91 5.89 18.18
CA SER A 26 -16.43 6.06 19.56
C SER A 26 -15.01 5.53 19.78
N ALA A 27 -14.48 4.71 18.87
CA ALA A 27 -13.14 4.15 18.98
C ALA A 27 -12.07 5.19 18.64
N ASN A 28 -11.19 5.49 19.60
CA ASN A 28 -10.18 6.52 19.46
C ASN A 28 -9.08 6.16 18.45
N HIS A 29 -8.29 7.17 18.09
CA HIS A 29 -7.13 7.01 17.22
C HIS A 29 -5.89 6.48 17.97
N SER A 30 -5.16 5.59 17.33
CA SER A 30 -3.73 5.37 17.59
C SER A 30 -2.99 5.18 16.26
N CYS A 31 -1.74 5.67 16.17
CA CYS A 31 -0.86 5.34 15.05
C CYS A 31 -0.31 3.90 15.12
N GLU A 32 -0.61 3.18 16.21
CA GLU A 32 -0.39 1.74 16.38
C GLU A 32 -1.72 1.06 16.72
N PRO A 33 -2.69 1.05 15.79
CA PRO A 33 -4.04 0.59 16.06
C PRO A 33 -4.05 -0.89 16.46
N ASN A 34 -5.08 -1.29 17.22
CA ASN A 34 -5.32 -2.70 17.55
C ASN A 34 -6.52 -3.28 16.79
N VAL A 35 -7.28 -2.44 16.08
CA VAL A 35 -8.33 -2.87 15.15
C VAL A 35 -8.17 -2.22 13.77
N ASN A 36 -8.73 -2.88 12.76
CA ASN A 36 -8.91 -2.35 11.42
C ASN A 36 -10.42 -2.31 11.10
N LEU A 37 -10.87 -1.21 10.51
CA LEU A 37 -12.25 -1.02 10.06
C LEU A 37 -12.34 -1.37 8.58
N VAL A 38 -13.11 -2.40 8.24
CA VAL A 38 -13.38 -2.81 6.85
C VAL A 38 -14.85 -2.68 6.52
N PHE A 39 -15.17 -2.44 5.25
CA PHE A 39 -16.55 -2.40 4.76
C PHE A 39 -16.88 -3.69 3.99
N ASN A 40 -17.66 -4.56 4.63
CA ASN A 40 -18.23 -5.78 4.07
C ASN A 40 -19.66 -5.51 3.61
N GLN A 41 -19.84 -4.88 2.45
CA GLN A 41 -21.14 -4.38 1.99
C GLN A 41 -22.32 -5.34 2.36
N PRO A 42 -23.38 -4.84 3.02
CA PRO A 42 -23.63 -3.45 3.39
C PRO A 42 -23.12 -3.04 4.79
N SER A 43 -22.30 -3.85 5.47
CA SER A 43 -21.94 -3.65 6.89
C SER A 43 -20.48 -3.23 7.09
N ALA A 44 -20.25 -2.30 8.02
CA ALA A 44 -18.92 -1.99 8.52
C ALA A 44 -18.54 -2.95 9.65
N VAL A 45 -17.28 -3.43 9.67
CA VAL A 45 -16.80 -4.42 10.63
C VAL A 45 -15.44 -4.01 11.18
N MET A 46 -15.31 -3.99 12.50
CA MET A 46 -14.02 -3.83 13.16
C MET A 46 -13.40 -5.20 13.45
N ARG A 47 -12.16 -5.40 13.02
CA ARG A 47 -11.39 -6.64 13.20
C ARG A 47 -10.14 -6.38 14.01
N ALA A 48 -9.90 -7.23 15.02
CA ALA A 48 -8.68 -7.17 15.80
C ALA A 48 -7.46 -7.50 14.92
N LEU A 49 -6.43 -6.66 14.99
CA LEU A 49 -5.13 -6.87 14.34
C LEU A 49 -4.15 -7.66 15.22
N LYS A 50 -4.42 -7.68 16.52
CA LYS A 50 -3.63 -8.35 17.56
C LYS A 50 -4.55 -8.73 18.73
N PRO A 51 -4.15 -9.65 19.61
CA PRO A 51 -4.90 -9.93 20.84
C PRO A 51 -5.13 -8.66 21.66
N ILE A 52 -6.35 -8.46 22.16
CA ILE A 52 -6.77 -7.31 22.98
C ILE A 52 -7.20 -7.86 24.34
N LYS A 53 -6.61 -7.38 25.44
CA LYS A 53 -6.94 -7.87 26.79
C LYS A 53 -8.21 -7.20 27.30
N LYS A 54 -8.88 -7.84 28.26
CA LYS A 54 -10.03 -7.25 28.95
C LYS A 54 -9.61 -5.93 29.61
N GLY A 55 -10.31 -4.85 29.28
CA GLY A 55 -10.05 -3.51 29.79
C GLY A 55 -9.11 -2.67 28.92
N ASP A 56 -8.46 -3.26 27.90
CA ASP A 56 -7.70 -2.48 26.92
C ASP A 56 -8.68 -1.67 26.04
N GLU A 57 -8.29 -0.44 25.72
CA GLU A 57 -9.05 0.42 24.81
C GLU A 57 -8.91 -0.06 23.36
N ILE A 58 -9.97 0.12 22.57
CA ILE A 58 -10.00 -0.17 21.14
C ILE A 58 -9.54 1.07 20.38
N PHE A 59 -8.45 0.93 19.62
CA PHE A 59 -7.87 2.00 18.82
C PHE A 59 -7.90 1.65 17.33
N MET A 60 -8.45 2.57 16.53
CA MET A 60 -8.44 2.50 15.07
C MET A 60 -7.51 3.56 14.45
N LYS A 61 -7.21 3.42 13.15
CA LYS A 61 -6.48 4.46 12.40
C LYS A 61 -7.46 5.48 11.83
N TYR A 62 -7.19 6.77 12.02
CA TYR A 62 -7.94 7.88 11.42
C TYR A 62 -7.23 8.46 10.18
N VAL A 63 -5.92 8.23 10.12
CA VAL A 63 -4.98 8.67 9.09
C VAL A 63 -4.13 7.48 8.66
N ASP A 64 -3.37 7.62 7.57
CA ASP A 64 -2.43 6.57 7.17
C ASP A 64 -1.27 6.52 8.18
N VAL A 65 -1.17 5.41 8.91
CA VAL A 65 -0.14 5.21 9.92
C VAL A 65 1.25 4.98 9.32
N THR A 66 1.35 4.77 8.01
CA THR A 66 2.60 4.64 7.25
C THR A 66 3.19 5.99 6.83
N ASN A 67 2.40 7.07 6.86
CA ASN A 67 2.88 8.43 6.60
C ASN A 67 3.86 8.89 7.68
N PRO A 68 4.81 9.81 7.40
CA PRO A 68 5.72 10.39 8.39
C PRO A 68 5.00 11.05 9.57
N PHE A 69 5.69 11.18 10.70
CA PHE A 69 5.17 11.78 11.93
C PHE A 69 4.55 13.17 11.70
N SER A 70 5.24 14.06 11.01
CA SER A 70 4.77 15.43 10.73
C SER A 70 3.47 15.43 9.93
N VAL A 71 3.39 14.58 8.90
CA VAL A 71 2.19 14.42 8.07
C VAL A 71 1.01 13.89 8.89
N ARG A 72 1.23 12.83 9.68
CA ARG A 72 0.17 12.27 10.55
C ARG A 72 -0.35 13.29 11.56
N GLN A 73 0.54 14.02 12.25
CA GLN A 73 0.13 15.02 13.22
C GLN A 73 -0.64 16.17 12.56
N SER A 74 -0.18 16.64 11.40
CA SER A 74 -0.87 17.67 10.65
C SER A 74 -2.28 17.23 10.24
N GLU A 75 -2.43 16.03 9.64
CA GLU A 75 -3.74 15.52 9.23
C GLU A 75 -4.70 15.38 10.43
N LEU A 76 -4.20 14.88 11.57
CA LEU A 76 -4.99 14.74 12.79
C LEU A 76 -5.40 16.09 13.38
N GLN A 77 -4.49 17.06 13.41
CA GLN A 77 -4.78 18.39 13.91
C GLN A 77 -5.80 19.13 13.03
N GLU A 78 -5.66 19.06 11.71
CA GLU A 78 -6.54 19.76 10.77
C GLU A 78 -7.93 19.15 10.68
N THR A 79 -8.02 17.81 10.74
CA THR A 79 -9.29 17.10 10.53
C THR A 79 -10.02 16.78 11.83
N TYR A 80 -9.27 16.46 12.90
CA TYR A 80 -9.81 15.95 14.16
C TYR A 80 -9.47 16.83 15.37
N TYR A 81 -8.71 17.91 15.17
CA TYR A 81 -8.44 18.94 16.19
C TYR A 81 -7.70 18.43 17.43
N PHE A 82 -6.85 17.40 17.30
CA PHE A 82 -6.01 16.90 18.39
C PHE A 82 -4.61 16.51 17.92
N ASN A 83 -3.66 16.51 18.86
CA ASN A 83 -2.31 15.98 18.67
C ASN A 83 -2.22 14.56 19.24
N CYS A 84 -1.79 13.60 18.42
CA CYS A 84 -1.69 12.21 18.86
C CYS A 84 -0.50 12.02 19.81
N GLN A 85 -0.76 11.38 20.95
CA GLN A 85 0.24 11.05 21.97
C GLN A 85 0.42 9.54 22.15
N CYS A 86 0.09 8.72 21.14
CA CYS A 86 0.32 7.28 21.19
C CYS A 86 1.81 6.94 21.33
N THR A 87 2.13 5.69 21.66
CA THR A 87 3.51 5.19 21.83
C THR A 87 4.41 5.47 20.63
N LYS A 88 3.89 5.36 19.41
CA LYS A 88 4.58 5.74 18.18
C LYS A 88 4.85 7.25 18.10
N CYS A 89 3.85 8.09 18.36
CA CYS A 89 4.01 9.54 18.31
C CYS A 89 4.89 10.10 19.43
N LYS A 90 4.95 9.46 20.61
CA LYS A 90 5.87 9.84 21.69
C LYS A 90 7.35 9.70 21.29
N LYS A 91 7.67 8.91 20.27
CA LYS A 91 9.03 8.78 19.72
C LYS A 91 9.37 9.91 18.73
N GLY A 92 8.44 10.79 18.40
CA GLY A 92 8.63 11.88 17.42
C GLY A 92 8.99 11.35 16.02
N SER A 93 9.75 12.14 15.28
CA SER A 93 10.20 11.84 13.91
C SER A 93 11.41 10.90 13.84
N SER A 94 11.38 9.79 14.60
CA SER A 94 12.49 8.82 14.68
C SER A 94 12.16 7.46 14.06
N GLY A 95 10.94 7.29 13.56
CA GLY A 95 10.48 6.05 12.94
C GLY A 95 11.16 5.78 11.60
N PRO A 96 11.12 4.53 11.09
CA PRO A 96 11.60 4.21 9.75
C PRO A 96 10.95 5.09 8.66
N GLU A 97 9.67 5.43 8.81
CA GLU A 97 8.93 6.28 7.87
C GLU A 97 9.36 7.75 7.87
N ASP A 98 10.10 8.19 8.89
CA ASP A 98 10.59 9.57 9.00
C ASP A 98 11.97 9.74 8.34
N LYS A 99 12.72 8.64 8.19
CA LYS A 99 14.11 8.64 7.74
C LYS A 99 14.20 8.62 6.22
N PHE A 100 14.91 9.59 5.66
CA PHE A 100 15.38 9.53 4.28
C PHE A 100 16.60 8.62 4.17
N SER A 101 16.82 8.04 2.99
CA SER A 101 17.94 7.14 2.67
C SER A 101 19.30 7.84 2.74
N LYS A 102 19.32 9.16 2.57
CA LYS A 102 20.51 9.99 2.74
C LYS A 102 20.15 11.36 3.33
N PRO A 103 21.12 12.06 3.94
CA PRO A 103 21.00 13.44 4.37
C PRO A 103 20.63 14.42 3.24
N ALA A 104 20.02 15.55 3.61
CA ALA A 104 19.58 16.58 2.66
C ALA A 104 20.73 17.38 2.02
N ASP A 105 21.82 17.56 2.75
CA ASP A 105 23.03 18.24 2.28
C ASP A 105 23.72 17.46 1.16
N GLU A 106 23.52 16.13 1.10
CA GLU A 106 23.94 15.23 0.02
C GLU A 106 23.01 15.22 -1.21
N LEU A 107 22.02 16.12 -1.27
CA LEU A 107 21.25 16.34 -2.50
C LEU A 107 22.13 16.90 -3.62
N SER A 108 21.91 16.40 -4.84
CA SER A 108 22.60 16.93 -6.03
C SER A 108 22.18 18.38 -6.29
N ALA A 109 23.01 19.14 -7.01
CA ALA A 109 22.70 20.52 -7.39
C ALA A 109 21.37 20.63 -8.16
N GLN A 110 21.07 19.65 -9.01
CA GLN A 110 19.80 19.56 -9.73
C GLN A 110 18.61 19.51 -8.77
N TYR A 111 18.62 18.60 -7.78
CA TYR A 111 17.49 18.47 -6.85
C TYR A 111 17.42 19.62 -5.84
N LYS A 112 18.55 20.26 -5.48
CA LYS A 112 18.54 21.50 -4.69
C LYS A 112 17.82 22.62 -5.44
N ASN A 113 18.14 22.83 -6.73
CA ASN A 113 17.46 23.82 -7.57
C ASN A 113 15.97 23.53 -7.74
N THR A 114 15.61 22.26 -7.97
CA THR A 114 14.21 21.84 -8.04
C THR A 114 13.48 22.14 -6.73
N ALA A 115 14.07 21.79 -5.58
CA ALA A 115 13.50 22.05 -4.27
C ALA A 115 13.31 23.55 -4.01
N ASP A 116 14.29 24.39 -4.37
CA ASP A 116 14.22 25.85 -4.17
C ASP A 116 13.05 26.48 -4.96
N ASN A 117 12.73 25.97 -6.14
CA ASN A 117 11.55 26.37 -6.90
C ASN A 117 10.23 25.91 -6.24
N LEU A 118 10.23 24.70 -5.67
CA LEU A 118 9.06 24.10 -5.01
C LEU A 118 8.73 24.74 -3.66
N ILE A 119 9.72 25.31 -2.95
CA ILE A 119 9.49 26.03 -1.68
C ILE A 119 8.40 27.10 -1.85
N LYS A 120 8.50 27.91 -2.91
CA LYS A 120 7.50 28.95 -3.21
C LYS A 120 6.12 28.36 -3.53
N ARG A 121 6.08 27.24 -4.25
CA ARG A 121 4.84 26.55 -4.63
C ARG A 121 4.08 26.00 -3.42
N HIS A 122 4.81 25.49 -2.42
CA HIS A 122 4.22 24.81 -1.26
C HIS A 122 4.32 25.59 0.06
N GLU A 123 4.73 26.87 0.03
CA GLU A 123 5.01 27.70 1.21
C GLU A 123 3.96 27.55 2.33
N LYS A 124 2.67 27.60 1.98
CA LYS A 124 1.55 27.51 2.92
C LYS A 124 1.45 26.18 3.68
N GLN A 125 2.03 25.11 3.14
CA GLN A 125 1.91 23.74 3.68
C GLN A 125 3.26 23.08 3.98
N LEU A 126 4.39 23.78 3.82
CA LEU A 126 5.73 23.24 4.10
C LEU A 126 5.82 22.68 5.52
N HIS A 127 5.22 23.36 6.49
CA HIS A 127 5.23 22.97 7.90
C HIS A 127 4.68 21.55 8.16
N LYS A 128 3.79 21.04 7.30
CA LYS A 128 3.23 19.69 7.39
C LYS A 128 4.25 18.59 7.07
N PHE A 129 5.31 18.96 6.36
CA PHE A 129 6.30 18.04 5.81
C PHE A 129 7.69 18.24 6.42
N PHE A 130 7.81 19.03 7.48
CA PHE A 130 9.08 19.21 8.17
C PHE A 130 9.59 17.91 8.78
N VAL A 131 10.86 17.63 8.51
CA VAL A 131 11.65 16.57 9.12
C VAL A 131 12.86 17.24 9.77
N PRO A 132 13.29 16.83 10.97
CA PRO A 132 14.48 17.40 11.60
C PRO A 132 15.72 17.23 10.71
N THR A 133 16.47 18.33 10.52
CA THR A 133 17.75 18.36 9.79
C THR A 133 18.75 19.25 10.54
N ASN A 134 19.99 19.33 10.04
CA ASN A 134 21.05 20.15 10.63
C ASN A 134 20.88 21.66 10.37
N ASN A 135 20.12 22.06 9.35
CA ASN A 135 19.88 23.47 9.02
C ASN A 135 18.52 23.71 8.34
N GLU A 136 18.02 24.94 8.47
CA GLU A 136 16.68 25.35 8.01
C GLU A 136 16.53 25.30 6.48
N VAL A 137 17.57 25.63 5.72
CA VAL A 137 17.52 25.62 4.24
C VAL A 137 17.25 24.22 3.74
N ASP A 138 17.98 23.24 4.25
CA ASP A 138 17.83 21.84 3.86
C ASP A 138 16.52 21.23 4.39
N GLN A 139 16.03 21.66 5.55
CA GLN A 139 14.70 21.29 6.04
C GLN A 139 13.61 21.75 5.06
N ASN A 140 13.67 23.01 4.62
CA ASN A 140 12.71 23.58 3.67
C ASN A 140 12.76 22.87 2.31
N ARG A 141 13.96 22.53 1.83
CA ARG A 141 14.13 21.77 0.58
C ARG A 141 13.51 20.38 0.65
N LEU A 142 13.80 19.62 1.71
CA LEU A 142 13.19 18.30 1.90
C LEU A 142 11.67 18.38 2.02
N ALA A 143 11.17 19.36 2.78
CA ALA A 143 9.75 19.57 2.94
C ALA A 143 9.06 19.92 1.62
N ALA A 144 9.70 20.73 0.77
CA ALA A 144 9.18 21.09 -0.54
C ALA A 144 9.12 19.90 -1.50
N LEU A 145 10.19 19.10 -1.58
CA LEU A 145 10.21 17.88 -2.41
C LEU A 145 9.15 16.87 -1.94
N GLN A 146 9.02 16.70 -0.61
CA GLN A 146 8.02 15.83 -0.02
C GLN A 146 6.59 16.37 -0.28
N ALA A 147 6.36 17.67 -0.12
CA ALA A 147 5.07 18.29 -0.39
C ALA A 147 4.62 18.10 -1.85
N GLU A 148 5.55 18.25 -2.81
CA GLU A 148 5.24 18.02 -4.23
C GLU A 148 4.90 16.54 -4.48
N ALA A 149 5.67 15.60 -3.93
CA ALA A 149 5.40 14.17 -4.09
C ALA A 149 4.04 13.77 -3.48
N PHE A 150 3.71 14.28 -2.28
CA PHE A 150 2.40 14.07 -1.65
C PHE A 150 1.25 14.76 -2.40
N SER A 151 1.51 15.83 -3.14
CA SER A 151 0.49 16.49 -3.96
C SER A 151 0.04 15.64 -5.17
N VAL A 152 0.86 14.66 -5.57
CA VAL A 152 0.55 13.67 -6.60
C VAL A 152 -0.07 12.42 -5.98
N SER A 153 0.58 11.85 -4.95
CA SER A 153 0.08 10.62 -4.32
C SER A 153 -1.26 10.81 -3.61
N GLY A 154 -1.56 12.05 -3.20
CA GLY A 154 -2.68 12.37 -2.32
C GLY A 154 -2.44 11.93 -0.88
N THR A 155 -3.42 12.25 -0.04
CA THR A 155 -3.57 11.73 1.33
C THR A 155 -4.90 11.01 1.44
N ILE A 156 -5.20 10.35 2.58
CA ILE A 156 -6.53 9.76 2.81
C ILE A 156 -7.65 10.81 2.63
N THR A 157 -7.36 12.07 2.98
CA THR A 157 -8.32 13.18 2.94
C THR A 157 -8.37 13.94 1.62
N ASP A 158 -7.35 13.84 0.78
CA ASP A 158 -7.24 14.54 -0.51
C ASP A 158 -7.00 13.53 -1.64
N LYS A 159 -8.10 13.03 -2.21
CA LYS A 159 -8.10 12.10 -3.34
C LYS A 159 -7.99 12.88 -4.65
N LYS A 160 -6.76 13.22 -5.03
CA LYS A 160 -6.47 13.65 -6.40
C LYS A 160 -6.43 12.43 -7.32
N GLN A 161 -6.86 12.59 -8.57
CA GLN A 161 -6.70 11.57 -9.62
C GLN A 161 -5.57 12.02 -10.55
N PRO A 162 -4.30 11.76 -10.20
CA PRO A 162 -3.17 12.09 -11.07
C PRO A 162 -3.21 11.23 -12.34
N SER A 163 -2.68 11.80 -13.42
CA SER A 163 -2.40 11.07 -14.67
C SER A 163 -1.27 10.05 -14.49
N LEU A 164 -1.14 9.12 -15.45
CA LEU A 164 -0.06 8.13 -15.47
C LEU A 164 1.32 8.80 -15.44
N ASP A 165 1.48 9.86 -16.24
CA ASP A 165 2.73 10.57 -16.37
C ASP A 165 3.08 11.31 -15.06
N GLU A 166 2.11 11.96 -14.41
CA GLU A 166 2.33 12.59 -13.10
C GLU A 166 2.81 11.58 -12.04
N ILE A 167 2.22 10.38 -11.99
CA ILE A 167 2.64 9.34 -11.04
C ILE A 167 4.07 8.87 -11.38
N LYS A 168 4.34 8.59 -12.65
CA LYS A 168 5.66 8.14 -13.11
C LYS A 168 6.75 9.18 -12.83
N ASP A 169 6.49 10.45 -13.14
CA ASP A 169 7.43 11.54 -12.92
C ASP A 169 7.68 11.79 -11.43
N SER A 170 6.63 11.74 -10.60
CA SER A 170 6.76 11.87 -9.15
C SER A 170 7.56 10.73 -8.53
N LEU A 171 7.28 9.49 -8.94
CA LEU A 171 7.99 8.31 -8.48
C LEU A 171 9.47 8.34 -8.94
N LYS A 172 9.71 8.72 -10.20
CA LYS A 172 11.05 8.93 -10.74
C LYS A 172 11.82 9.98 -9.93
N GLY A 173 11.21 11.13 -9.65
CA GLY A 173 11.80 12.16 -8.80
C GLY A 173 12.19 11.64 -7.41
N CYS A 174 11.33 10.83 -6.78
CA CYS A 174 11.62 10.22 -5.49
C CYS A 174 12.84 9.28 -5.55
N ILE A 175 12.88 8.38 -6.53
CA ILE A 175 13.93 7.35 -6.65
C ILE A 175 15.26 7.96 -7.11
N GLU A 176 15.27 8.78 -8.16
CA GLU A 176 16.49 9.38 -8.71
C GLU A 176 17.10 10.44 -7.79
N SER A 177 16.31 11.08 -6.91
CA SER A 177 16.86 11.93 -5.85
C SER A 177 17.75 11.16 -4.87
N GLY A 178 17.51 9.85 -4.73
CA GLY A 178 18.13 8.98 -3.73
C GLY A 178 17.66 9.24 -2.30
N LEU A 179 16.64 10.07 -2.09
CA LEU A 179 16.12 10.39 -0.75
C LEU A 179 15.15 9.32 -0.22
N TRP A 180 14.27 8.77 -1.06
CA TRP A 180 13.24 7.84 -0.60
C TRP A 180 13.71 6.39 -0.63
N SER A 181 13.34 5.64 0.40
CA SER A 181 13.36 4.18 0.34
C SER A 181 12.04 3.66 -0.24
N TRP A 182 12.02 2.39 -0.65
CA TRP A 182 10.81 1.73 -1.16
C TRP A 182 9.65 1.67 -0.16
N THR A 183 9.94 1.79 1.14
CA THR A 183 8.97 1.68 2.22
C THR A 183 8.62 3.02 2.86
N ARG A 184 9.19 4.13 2.37
CA ARG A 184 8.90 5.47 2.89
C ARG A 184 7.87 6.16 2.00
N GLN A 185 6.77 6.62 2.60
CA GLN A 185 5.77 7.42 1.86
C GLN A 185 6.41 8.68 1.24
N PRO A 186 5.96 9.11 0.04
CA PRO A 186 4.82 8.58 -0.71
C PRO A 186 5.14 7.46 -1.73
N VAL A 187 6.36 6.89 -1.74
CA VAL A 187 6.76 5.87 -2.73
C VAL A 187 5.82 4.65 -2.76
N PRO A 188 5.48 4.01 -1.62
CA PRO A 188 4.48 2.94 -1.59
C PRO A 188 3.15 3.33 -2.25
N GLN A 189 2.61 4.51 -1.93
CA GLN A 189 1.33 4.98 -2.48
C GLN A 189 1.41 5.21 -4.00
N LEU A 190 2.50 5.84 -4.48
CA LEU A 190 2.73 6.04 -5.91
C LEU A 190 2.84 4.70 -6.66
N CYS A 191 3.54 3.70 -6.07
CA CYS A 191 3.59 2.35 -6.63
C CYS A 191 2.20 1.70 -6.70
N GLN A 192 1.37 1.84 -5.66
CA GLN A 192 0.01 1.30 -5.67
C GLN A 192 -0.87 1.97 -6.73
N GLN A 193 -0.78 3.28 -6.89
CA GLN A 193 -1.50 4.01 -7.94
C GLN A 193 -1.06 3.57 -9.34
N LEU A 194 0.25 3.47 -9.56
CA LEU A 194 0.81 3.02 -10.84
C LEU A 194 0.40 1.57 -11.15
N PHE A 195 0.39 0.69 -10.13
CA PHE A 195 -0.10 -0.68 -10.26
C PHE A 195 -1.58 -0.73 -10.66
N ALA A 196 -2.42 0.05 -10.00
CA ALA A 196 -3.83 0.15 -10.35
C ALA A 196 -4.04 0.67 -11.79
N MET A 197 -3.23 1.62 -12.23
CA MET A 197 -3.29 2.13 -13.60
C MET A 197 -2.90 1.08 -14.65
N TYR A 198 -1.85 0.30 -14.42
CA TYR A 198 -1.49 -0.78 -15.34
C TYR A 198 -2.58 -1.85 -15.44
N ILE A 199 -3.25 -2.17 -14.33
CA ILE A 199 -4.42 -3.06 -14.36
C ILE A 199 -5.53 -2.44 -15.21
N ALA A 200 -5.87 -1.17 -14.96
CA ALA A 200 -6.95 -0.47 -15.65
C ALA A 200 -6.71 -0.32 -17.17
N THR A 201 -5.46 -0.16 -17.60
CA THR A 201 -5.09 -0.06 -19.01
C THR A 201 -4.80 -1.41 -19.68
N GLY A 202 -4.88 -2.51 -18.94
CA GLY A 202 -4.67 -3.87 -19.46
C GLY A 202 -3.20 -4.26 -19.65
N ASP A 203 -2.25 -3.50 -19.11
CA ASP A 203 -0.83 -3.84 -19.13
C ASP A 203 -0.47 -4.85 -18.02
N ALA A 204 -0.93 -6.08 -18.22
CA ALA A 204 -0.82 -7.15 -17.24
C ALA A 204 0.64 -7.47 -16.86
N TYR A 205 1.59 -7.33 -17.79
CA TYR A 205 2.99 -7.64 -17.50
C TYR A 205 3.64 -6.60 -16.60
N ARG A 206 3.45 -5.30 -16.90
CA ARG A 206 3.96 -4.24 -16.02
C ARG A 206 3.25 -4.24 -14.66
N ALA A 207 1.94 -4.49 -14.65
CA ALA A 207 1.19 -4.68 -13.41
C ALA A 207 1.79 -5.83 -12.58
N PHE A 208 2.04 -7.00 -13.19
CA PHE A 208 2.64 -8.14 -12.51
C PHE A 208 4.01 -7.79 -11.92
N ARG A 209 4.92 -7.23 -12.72
CA ARG A 209 6.27 -6.85 -12.27
C ARG A 209 6.22 -5.87 -11.10
N LEU A 210 5.45 -4.78 -11.21
CA LEU A 210 5.33 -3.79 -10.14
C LEU A 210 4.65 -4.39 -8.89
N GLY A 211 3.60 -5.18 -9.10
CA GLY A 211 2.88 -5.85 -8.02
C GLY A 211 3.75 -6.82 -7.24
N LEU A 212 4.66 -7.56 -7.88
CA LEU A 212 5.67 -8.37 -7.19
C LEU A 212 6.60 -7.52 -6.32
N LYS A 213 7.04 -6.35 -6.81
CA LYS A 213 7.88 -5.45 -6.01
C LYS A 213 7.12 -4.91 -4.79
N ILE A 214 5.86 -4.52 -4.98
CA ILE A 214 4.98 -4.10 -3.89
C ILE A 214 4.84 -5.24 -2.86
N TYR A 215 4.49 -6.44 -3.31
CA TYR A 215 4.21 -7.59 -2.46
C TYR A 215 5.45 -8.06 -1.66
N PHE A 216 6.63 -8.15 -2.28
CA PHE A 216 7.83 -8.70 -1.63
C PHE A 216 8.69 -7.67 -0.90
N ASP A 217 8.79 -6.44 -1.42
CA ASP A 217 9.78 -5.46 -0.94
C ASP A 217 9.14 -4.35 -0.10
N ILE A 218 7.88 -4.00 -0.39
CA ILE A 218 7.20 -2.85 0.23
C ILE A 218 6.26 -3.30 1.35
N MET A 219 5.27 -4.12 1.02
CA MET A 219 4.17 -4.46 1.92
C MET A 219 4.56 -5.16 3.22
N PRO A 220 5.52 -6.09 3.27
CA PRO A 220 5.86 -6.79 4.50
C PRO A 220 6.37 -5.83 5.60
N SER A 221 6.97 -4.71 5.19
CA SER A 221 7.45 -3.66 6.10
C SER A 221 6.33 -2.75 6.60
N LEU A 222 5.31 -2.50 5.76
CA LEU A 222 4.20 -1.60 6.08
C LEU A 222 3.06 -2.29 6.84
N TYR A 223 2.80 -3.55 6.48
CA TYR A 223 1.68 -4.34 6.95
C TYR A 223 2.16 -5.72 7.42
N PRO A 224 2.68 -5.83 8.66
CA PRO A 224 3.26 -7.09 9.15
C PRO A 224 2.26 -8.25 9.23
N GLN A 225 0.96 -7.95 9.34
CA GLN A 225 -0.09 -8.98 9.33
C GLN A 225 -0.42 -9.34 7.89
N LYS A 226 -0.18 -10.60 7.50
CA LYS A 226 -0.56 -11.13 6.17
C LYS A 226 -2.06 -11.03 5.86
N PHE A 227 -2.89 -10.95 6.90
CA PHE A 227 -4.34 -10.79 6.79
C PHE A 227 -4.79 -9.32 6.85
N SER A 228 -3.87 -8.34 6.75
CA SER A 228 -4.28 -6.93 6.64
C SER A 228 -5.19 -6.73 5.42
N SER A 229 -6.08 -5.74 5.49
CA SER A 229 -6.95 -5.37 4.37
C SER A 229 -6.14 -5.15 3.09
N ASP A 230 -5.05 -4.38 3.21
CA ASP A 230 -4.19 -4.00 2.10
C ASP A 230 -3.47 -5.21 1.49
N ALA A 231 -2.94 -6.12 2.32
CA ALA A 231 -2.27 -7.35 1.87
C ALA A 231 -3.21 -8.27 1.09
N LEU A 232 -4.43 -8.46 1.59
CA LEU A 232 -5.42 -9.33 0.94
C LEU A 232 -5.90 -8.76 -0.39
N ILE A 233 -6.12 -7.45 -0.47
CA ILE A 233 -6.52 -6.78 -1.71
C ILE A 233 -5.39 -6.86 -2.74
N ASN A 234 -4.14 -6.60 -2.34
CA ASN A 234 -3.00 -6.72 -3.24
C ASN A 234 -2.78 -8.16 -3.74
N ALA A 235 -2.82 -9.15 -2.84
CA ALA A 235 -2.69 -10.55 -3.22
C ALA A 235 -3.83 -11.01 -4.15
N TRP A 236 -5.05 -10.52 -3.94
CA TRP A 236 -6.18 -10.79 -4.85
C TRP A 236 -5.95 -10.16 -6.23
N ALA A 237 -5.54 -8.90 -6.29
CA ALA A 237 -5.16 -8.25 -7.55
C ALA A 237 -4.02 -9.02 -8.26
N MET A 238 -3.01 -9.47 -7.51
CA MET A 238 -1.92 -10.28 -8.05
C MET A 238 -2.40 -11.62 -8.61
N SER A 239 -3.33 -12.31 -7.95
CA SER A 239 -3.95 -13.53 -8.51
C SER A 239 -4.65 -13.23 -9.83
N THR A 240 -5.41 -12.12 -9.91
CA THR A 240 -6.14 -11.73 -11.12
C THR A 240 -5.20 -11.39 -12.27
N VAL A 241 -4.18 -10.58 -12.03
CA VAL A 241 -3.16 -10.21 -13.02
C VAL A 241 -2.39 -11.45 -13.50
N THR A 242 -2.01 -12.34 -12.58
CA THR A 242 -1.32 -13.59 -12.92
C THR A 242 -2.18 -14.49 -13.79
N ASN A 243 -3.48 -14.57 -13.52
CA ASN A 243 -4.42 -15.35 -14.34
C ASN A 243 -4.54 -14.78 -15.76
N VAL A 244 -4.55 -13.45 -15.92
CA VAL A 244 -4.52 -12.79 -17.25
C VAL A 244 -3.25 -13.19 -18.02
N LEU A 245 -2.09 -13.21 -17.35
CA LEU A 245 -0.83 -13.64 -17.95
C LEU A 245 -0.78 -15.14 -18.30
N CYS A 246 -1.59 -15.99 -17.67
CA CYS A 246 -1.75 -17.39 -18.06
C CYS A 246 -2.58 -17.56 -19.34
N GLY A 247 -3.28 -16.52 -19.78
CA GLY A 247 -4.13 -16.56 -20.97
C GLY A 247 -3.34 -16.64 -22.29
N PRO A 248 -3.97 -17.12 -23.37
CA PRO A 248 -3.29 -17.35 -24.66
C PRO A 248 -2.72 -16.07 -25.29
N ALA A 249 -3.29 -14.90 -24.98
CA ALA A 249 -2.80 -13.60 -25.45
C ALA A 249 -1.40 -13.24 -24.91
N ASN A 250 -0.96 -13.87 -23.82
CA ASN A 250 0.32 -13.59 -23.15
C ASN A 250 1.29 -14.78 -23.24
N LYS A 251 1.12 -15.65 -24.24
CA LYS A 251 1.89 -16.90 -24.36
C LYS A 251 3.40 -16.69 -24.37
N GLU A 252 3.89 -15.69 -25.10
CA GLU A 252 5.32 -15.39 -25.18
C GLU A 252 5.91 -15.06 -23.79
N ILE A 253 5.22 -14.20 -23.03
CA ILE A 253 5.59 -13.83 -21.65
C ILE A 253 5.52 -15.04 -20.72
N TYR A 254 4.46 -15.86 -20.85
CA TYR A 254 4.31 -17.09 -20.07
C TYR A 254 5.47 -18.04 -20.32
N ASP A 255 5.83 -18.30 -21.58
CA ASP A 255 6.91 -19.20 -21.97
C ASP A 255 8.28 -18.68 -21.52
N GLU A 256 8.52 -17.35 -21.58
CA GLU A 256 9.73 -16.71 -21.05
C GLU A 256 9.89 -16.95 -19.54
N LEU A 257 8.84 -16.69 -18.76
CA LEU A 257 8.86 -16.87 -17.31
C LEU A 257 8.97 -18.35 -16.92
N MET A 258 8.31 -19.25 -17.66
CA MET A 258 8.45 -20.69 -17.51
C MET A 258 9.89 -21.14 -17.72
N SER A 259 10.57 -20.63 -18.76
CA SER A 259 11.97 -20.97 -19.04
C SER A 259 12.93 -20.50 -17.94
N SER A 260 12.53 -19.47 -17.20
CA SER A 260 13.22 -18.95 -16.01
C SER A 260 12.82 -19.66 -14.71
N GLY A 261 12.04 -20.74 -14.79
CA GLY A 261 11.59 -21.53 -13.64
C GLY A 261 10.39 -20.96 -12.89
N VAL A 262 9.66 -20.00 -13.47
CA VAL A 262 8.48 -19.38 -12.86
C VAL A 262 7.22 -19.85 -13.57
N ASP A 263 6.56 -20.86 -12.98
CA ASP A 263 5.26 -21.31 -13.47
C ASP A 263 4.13 -20.40 -13.00
N LEU A 264 3.63 -19.55 -13.90
CA LEU A 264 2.57 -18.60 -13.58
C LEU A 264 1.28 -19.27 -13.10
N ARG A 265 1.00 -20.53 -13.47
CA ARG A 265 -0.14 -21.28 -12.91
C ARG A 265 0.05 -21.56 -11.42
N ILE A 266 1.29 -21.89 -11.01
CA ILE A 266 1.65 -22.10 -9.61
C ILE A 266 1.68 -20.76 -8.85
N VAL A 267 2.15 -19.69 -9.49
CA VAL A 267 2.10 -18.34 -8.91
C VAL A 267 0.66 -17.91 -8.67
N TYR A 268 -0.25 -18.15 -9.62
CA TYR A 268 -1.68 -17.89 -9.48
C TYR A 268 -2.26 -18.60 -8.25
N PHE A 269 -2.01 -19.92 -8.13
CA PHE A 269 -2.43 -20.68 -6.95
C PHE A 269 -1.85 -20.13 -5.65
N GLY A 270 -0.59 -19.71 -5.64
CA GLY A 270 0.05 -19.14 -4.45
C GLY A 270 -0.68 -17.91 -3.92
N PHE A 271 -0.99 -16.95 -4.79
CA PHE A 271 -1.76 -15.77 -4.40
C PHE A 271 -3.21 -16.11 -4.03
N LEU A 272 -3.88 -16.98 -4.80
CA LEU A 272 -5.26 -17.39 -4.51
C LEU A 272 -5.38 -18.08 -3.14
N PHE A 273 -4.47 -19.02 -2.84
CA PHE A 273 -4.44 -19.74 -1.57
C PHE A 273 -4.13 -18.80 -0.41
N GLU A 274 -3.21 -17.85 -0.59
CA GLU A 274 -2.91 -16.87 0.46
C GLU A 274 -4.14 -16.03 0.81
N VAL A 275 -4.87 -15.53 -0.20
CA VAL A 275 -6.10 -14.76 0.03
C VAL A 275 -7.15 -15.66 0.67
N HIS A 276 -7.39 -16.86 0.13
CA HIS A 276 -8.36 -17.81 0.64
C HIS A 276 -8.11 -18.18 2.12
N ASP A 277 -6.86 -18.47 2.48
CA ASP A 277 -6.48 -18.90 3.83
C ASP A 277 -6.59 -17.77 4.87
N ASN A 278 -6.53 -16.51 4.43
CA ASN A 278 -6.48 -15.35 5.32
C ASN A 278 -7.73 -14.46 5.26
N ILE A 279 -8.58 -14.59 4.24
CA ILE A 279 -9.84 -13.84 4.12
C ILE A 279 -10.72 -13.97 5.38
N PRO A 280 -10.81 -15.13 6.09
CA PRO A 280 -11.65 -15.26 7.27
C PRO A 280 -11.24 -14.36 8.44
N LYS A 281 -9.96 -14.00 8.52
CA LYS A 281 -9.39 -13.20 9.61
C LYS A 281 -9.71 -11.71 9.49
N MET A 282 -10.04 -11.23 8.29
CA MET A 282 -10.32 -9.81 8.02
C MET A 282 -11.74 -9.62 7.48
N PHE A 283 -12.02 -10.04 6.25
CA PHE A 283 -13.32 -9.80 5.65
C PHE A 283 -14.34 -10.87 6.07
N GLY A 284 -13.94 -12.13 6.25
CA GLY A 284 -14.87 -13.25 6.49
C GLY A 284 -15.43 -13.80 5.18
N TYR A 285 -15.71 -15.11 5.12
CA TYR A 285 -16.28 -15.75 3.91
C TYR A 285 -17.68 -15.22 3.54
N GLU A 286 -18.44 -14.75 4.53
CA GLU A 286 -19.78 -14.19 4.33
C GLU A 286 -19.78 -12.75 3.79
N SER A 287 -18.60 -12.12 3.64
CA SER A 287 -18.50 -10.83 2.97
C SER A 287 -18.62 -10.99 1.44
N PRO A 288 -18.99 -9.95 0.68
CA PRO A 288 -18.94 -9.99 -0.78
C PRO A 288 -17.58 -10.44 -1.32
N PHE A 289 -16.49 -9.89 -0.78
CA PHE A 289 -15.13 -10.28 -1.17
C PHE A 289 -14.83 -11.74 -0.81
N GLY A 290 -15.19 -12.16 0.40
CA GLY A 290 -15.02 -13.54 0.85
C GLY A 290 -15.78 -14.56 0.01
N ARG A 291 -17.00 -14.24 -0.42
CA ARG A 291 -17.79 -15.12 -1.30
C ARG A 291 -17.15 -15.25 -2.68
N VAL A 292 -16.63 -14.16 -3.25
CA VAL A 292 -15.91 -14.19 -4.53
C VAL A 292 -14.67 -15.08 -4.41
N VAL A 293 -13.82 -14.83 -3.40
CA VAL A 293 -12.61 -15.63 -3.15
C VAL A 293 -12.95 -17.11 -2.97
N LYS A 294 -13.94 -17.42 -2.12
CA LYS A 294 -14.36 -18.81 -1.87
C LYS A 294 -14.90 -19.47 -3.12
N SER A 295 -15.78 -18.81 -3.86
CA SER A 295 -16.35 -19.35 -5.11
C SER A 295 -15.27 -19.60 -6.16
N THR A 296 -14.33 -18.67 -6.33
CA THR A 296 -13.21 -18.83 -7.26
C THR A 296 -12.32 -20.01 -6.85
N TYR A 297 -11.96 -20.11 -5.57
CA TYR A 297 -11.17 -21.22 -5.06
C TYR A 297 -11.91 -22.56 -5.27
N ASP A 298 -13.18 -22.68 -4.88
CA ASP A 298 -13.97 -23.92 -5.01
C ASP A 298 -14.07 -24.35 -6.49
N GLN A 299 -14.34 -23.42 -7.40
CA GLN A 299 -14.45 -23.69 -8.84
C GLN A 299 -13.12 -24.15 -9.46
N ILE A 300 -12.03 -23.47 -9.14
CA ILE A 300 -10.70 -23.81 -9.67
C ILE A 300 -10.25 -25.17 -9.11
N MET A 301 -10.42 -25.40 -7.81
CA MET A 301 -10.01 -26.66 -7.19
C MET A 301 -10.84 -27.85 -7.68
N ALA A 302 -12.14 -27.66 -7.98
CA ALA A 302 -12.97 -28.70 -8.60
C ALA A 302 -12.50 -29.10 -10.01
N GLY A 303 -11.88 -28.18 -10.75
CA GLY A 303 -11.31 -28.44 -12.08
C GLY A 303 -9.87 -28.94 -12.07
N THR A 304 -9.21 -28.97 -10.92
CA THR A 304 -7.78 -29.30 -10.81
C THR A 304 -7.58 -30.76 -10.45
N THR A 305 -6.78 -31.48 -11.24
CA THR A 305 -6.47 -32.90 -11.02
C THR A 305 -5.31 -33.13 -10.03
N VAL A 306 -4.50 -32.10 -9.81
CA VAL A 306 -3.36 -32.12 -8.88
C VAL A 306 -3.86 -31.82 -7.46
N HIS A 307 -3.42 -32.61 -6.49
CA HIS A 307 -3.82 -32.42 -5.10
C HIS A 307 -3.24 -31.11 -4.54
N GLU A 308 -4.01 -30.40 -3.70
CA GLU A 308 -3.61 -29.10 -3.15
C GLU A 308 -2.25 -29.13 -2.44
N SER A 309 -1.95 -30.21 -1.70
CA SER A 309 -0.66 -30.33 -1.00
C SER A 309 0.53 -30.27 -1.96
N GLU A 310 0.41 -30.90 -3.14
CA GLU A 310 1.45 -30.87 -4.17
C GLU A 310 1.60 -29.47 -4.76
N ILE A 311 0.49 -28.77 -5.00
CA ILE A 311 0.51 -27.37 -5.45
C ILE A 311 1.21 -26.50 -4.40
N ARG A 312 0.90 -26.66 -3.11
CA ARG A 312 1.54 -25.94 -2.00
C ARG A 312 3.03 -26.23 -1.89
N ASP A 313 3.48 -27.44 -2.19
CA ASP A 313 4.91 -27.76 -2.23
C ASP A 313 5.62 -27.10 -3.41
N ARG A 314 4.99 -27.08 -4.59
CA ARG A 314 5.50 -26.34 -5.76
C ARG A 314 5.52 -24.82 -5.53
N ILE A 315 4.55 -24.27 -4.79
CA ILE A 315 4.54 -22.85 -4.41
C ILE A 315 5.81 -22.51 -3.63
N LYS A 316 6.22 -23.33 -2.65
CA LYS A 316 7.43 -23.10 -1.84
C LYS A 316 8.68 -22.96 -2.71
N THR A 317 8.81 -23.78 -3.75
CA THR A 317 9.96 -23.71 -4.67
C THR A 317 9.91 -22.50 -5.59
N THR A 318 8.72 -22.15 -6.11
CA THR A 318 8.56 -21.02 -7.03
C THR A 318 8.68 -19.65 -6.33
N TRP A 319 8.30 -19.56 -5.06
CA TRP A 319 8.24 -18.28 -4.33
C TRP A 319 9.60 -17.58 -4.22
N SER A 320 10.69 -18.33 -4.05
CA SER A 320 12.04 -17.75 -3.97
C SER A 320 12.46 -17.07 -5.28
N SER A 321 12.14 -17.67 -6.42
CA SER A 321 12.38 -17.07 -7.74
C SER A 321 11.52 -15.82 -7.92
N LEU A 322 10.26 -15.88 -7.50
CA LEU A 322 9.32 -14.77 -7.58
C LEU A 322 9.75 -13.57 -6.72
N GLU A 323 10.26 -13.83 -5.51
CA GLU A 323 10.82 -12.80 -4.63
C GLU A 323 12.05 -12.13 -5.26
N THR A 324 12.92 -12.92 -5.89
CA THR A 324 14.11 -12.39 -6.59
C THR A 324 13.71 -11.48 -7.75
N ILE A 325 12.69 -11.85 -8.53
CA ILE A 325 12.12 -11.01 -9.58
C ILE A 325 11.53 -9.73 -8.98
N GLY A 326 10.69 -9.85 -7.95
CA GLY A 326 10.06 -8.71 -7.31
C GLY A 326 11.06 -7.68 -6.78
N ARG A 327 12.12 -8.14 -6.11
CA ARG A 327 13.17 -7.26 -5.57
C ARG A 327 14.02 -6.60 -6.66
N SER A 328 14.23 -7.26 -7.80
CA SER A 328 15.04 -6.76 -8.93
C SER A 328 14.29 -5.85 -9.90
N VAL A 329 12.98 -5.63 -9.73
CA VAL A 329 12.22 -4.77 -10.64
C VAL A 329 12.72 -3.32 -10.61
N ASN A 330 13.15 -2.85 -11.78
CA ASN A 330 13.43 -1.44 -12.03
C ASN A 330 12.14 -0.71 -12.41
N VAL A 331 11.49 -0.07 -11.43
CA VAL A 331 10.22 0.62 -11.64
C VAL A 331 10.32 1.78 -12.63
N LEU A 332 11.50 2.38 -12.82
CA LEU A 332 11.70 3.47 -13.79
C LEU A 332 11.68 3.00 -15.25
N SER A 333 11.79 1.69 -15.47
CA SER A 333 11.71 1.06 -16.80
C SER A 333 10.32 0.52 -17.13
N LEU A 334 9.39 0.58 -16.16
CA LEU A 334 8.00 0.18 -16.34
C LEU A 334 7.17 1.33 -16.91
#